data_AF-A0A842Y5U4-F1
#
_entry.id   AF-A0A842Y5U4-F1
#
_cell.length_a   1.000
_cell.length_b   1.000
_cell.length_c   1.000
_cell.angle_alpha   90.00
_cell.angle_beta   90.00
_cell.angle_gamma   90.00
#
_symmetry.space_group_name_H-M   'P 1'
#
loop_
_entity.id
_entity.type
_entity.pdbx_description
1 polymer ?
#
loop_
_entity_poly.entity_id
_entity_poly.type
_entity_poly.pdbx_seq_one_letter_code
_entity_poly.pdbx_strand_id
1 'polypeptide(L)'
;MSEIDQNINSIGLIDLSSENAPDYLSGNVRRIQAEKARQERKMKQLEEEVKFFEDLTNNVLIPNGLVTDKEKNFIFLKDNALQSKNFWNRWLYNYNQLKNLNGGTTLESYKKNEFNENPINLLKGKMGSMPENLFDITFYLDKLARFAADLQTEWKTPHFSTKKNNAGTNILVEEIGSERNLEAEQIVNNIWDIMEDFNITNQKNLDYYKAVNKQLSDHNYDKKQLHAILKDVFENHRIAREFEIERFELLKKYSKILFLVKENWEKRLNRKYDGFTNYDDVESTIDKILNNRLELIDSIFEE
;
A
#
# COMPACT_ATOMS: atom_id res chain seq x y z
N MET A 1 -45.95 2.29 25.16
CA MET A 1 -44.63 2.04 24.53
C MET A 1 -44.01 0.87 25.27
N SER A 2 -43.83 -0.33 24.76
CA SER A 2 -44.18 -0.97 23.49
C SER A 2 -44.33 -2.44 23.85
N GLU A 3 -45.48 -3.03 23.54
CA GLU A 3 -45.78 -4.45 23.74
C GLU A 3 -44.92 -5.28 22.78
N ILE A 4 -43.73 -5.68 23.24
CA ILE A 4 -42.93 -6.74 22.64
C ILE A 4 -43.02 -7.91 23.62
N ASP A 5 -44.19 -8.51 23.71
CA ASP A 5 -44.39 -9.79 24.38
C ASP A 5 -45.78 -10.28 24.00
N GLN A 6 -45.86 -11.05 22.89
CA GLN A 6 -46.81 -12.15 22.66
C GLN A 6 -46.80 -12.59 21.19
N ASN A 7 -45.86 -13.46 20.82
CA ASN A 7 -46.13 -14.68 20.05
C ASN A 7 -44.82 -15.46 19.79
N ILE A 8 -44.21 -15.95 20.86
CA ILE A 8 -43.27 -17.07 20.75
C ILE A 8 -44.12 -18.33 20.98
N ASN A 9 -44.75 -18.80 19.90
CA ASN A 9 -45.33 -20.15 19.92
C ASN A 9 -44.18 -21.15 19.79
N SER A 10 -44.10 -21.99 20.81
CA SER A 10 -43.15 -23.07 21.01
C SER A 10 -43.36 -24.21 20.01
N ILE A 11 -42.71 -24.13 18.86
CA ILE A 11 -42.20 -25.19 17.98
C ILE A 11 -41.47 -24.40 16.88
N GLY A 12 -40.23 -24.73 16.53
CA GLY A 12 -39.41 -24.01 15.54
C GLY A 12 -39.92 -24.07 14.10
N LEU A 13 -41.18 -23.71 13.86
CA LEU A 13 -41.82 -23.58 12.55
C LEU A 13 -42.09 -22.10 12.31
N ILE A 14 -41.38 -21.57 11.30
CA ILE A 14 -41.52 -20.20 10.83
C ILE A 14 -42.79 -20.13 9.97
N ASP A 15 -43.71 -19.22 10.30
CA ASP A 15 -44.85 -18.90 9.43
C ASP A 15 -44.34 -18.25 8.13
N LEU A 16 -44.42 -18.98 7.02
CA LEU A 16 -43.94 -18.58 5.69
C LEU A 16 -44.72 -17.38 5.10
N SER A 17 -45.85 -17.01 5.72
CA SER A 17 -46.69 -15.89 5.30
C SER A 17 -46.44 -14.59 6.09
N SER A 18 -45.57 -14.64 7.11
CA SER A 18 -45.16 -13.49 7.92
C SER A 18 -44.24 -12.52 7.16
N GLU A 19 -44.42 -11.20 7.37
CA GLU A 19 -43.50 -10.17 6.87
C GLU A 19 -42.07 -10.31 7.40
N ASN A 20 -41.87 -11.05 8.50
CA ASN A 20 -40.58 -11.27 9.16
C ASN A 20 -39.96 -12.66 8.88
N ALA A 21 -40.50 -13.43 7.94
CA ALA A 21 -39.94 -14.75 7.58
C ALA A 21 -38.61 -14.61 6.78
N PRO A 22 -37.62 -15.50 6.98
CA PRO A 22 -36.36 -15.47 6.22
C PRO A 22 -36.59 -15.59 4.70
N ASP A 23 -35.88 -14.78 3.92
CA ASP A 23 -36.19 -14.50 2.50
C ASP A 23 -36.24 -15.71 1.56
N TYR A 24 -35.58 -16.82 1.88
CA TYR A 24 -35.53 -18.03 1.06
C TYR A 24 -36.81 -18.90 1.13
N LEU A 25 -37.80 -18.50 1.94
CA LEU A 25 -38.97 -19.30 2.28
C LEU A 25 -40.32 -18.81 1.69
N SER A 26 -40.36 -17.62 1.05
CA SER A 26 -41.62 -16.93 0.69
C SER A 26 -42.31 -17.37 -0.63
N GLY A 27 -41.88 -18.45 -1.29
CA GLY A 27 -42.60 -19.08 -2.42
C GLY A 27 -42.82 -18.24 -3.70
N ASN A 28 -42.41 -16.96 -3.73
CA ASN A 28 -42.66 -16.06 -4.85
C ASN A 28 -41.63 -16.26 -5.97
N VAL A 29 -42.05 -16.90 -7.07
CA VAL A 29 -41.21 -17.30 -8.22
C VAL A 29 -40.40 -16.13 -8.80
N ARG A 30 -40.97 -14.92 -8.91
CA ARG A 30 -40.24 -13.75 -9.42
C ARG A 30 -39.13 -13.29 -8.48
N ARG A 31 -39.36 -13.39 -7.16
CA ARG A 31 -38.36 -13.02 -6.14
C ARG A 31 -37.26 -14.08 -6.02
N ILE A 32 -37.62 -15.37 -6.11
CA ILE A 32 -36.66 -16.48 -6.18
C ILE A 32 -35.75 -16.35 -7.41
N GLN A 33 -36.30 -16.00 -8.57
CA GLN A 33 -35.52 -15.75 -9.79
C GLN A 33 -34.59 -14.54 -9.63
N ALA A 34 -35.05 -13.45 -9.00
CA ALA A 34 -34.23 -12.28 -8.74
C ALA A 34 -33.09 -12.56 -7.76
N GLU A 35 -33.35 -13.34 -6.70
CA GLU A 35 -32.35 -13.72 -5.71
C GLU A 35 -31.35 -14.72 -6.28
N LYS A 36 -31.80 -15.71 -7.07
CA LYS A 36 -30.91 -16.61 -7.82
C LYS A 36 -30.00 -15.82 -8.76
N ALA A 37 -30.54 -14.85 -9.50
CA ALA A 37 -29.74 -13.98 -10.37
C ALA A 37 -28.75 -13.10 -9.57
N ARG A 38 -29.09 -12.66 -8.36
CA ARG A 38 -28.17 -11.95 -7.46
C ARG A 38 -27.04 -12.86 -6.98
N GLN A 39 -27.36 -14.08 -6.56
CA GLN A 39 -26.37 -15.07 -6.13
C GLN A 39 -25.44 -15.47 -7.29
N GLU A 40 -25.97 -15.72 -8.48
CA GLU A 40 -25.18 -16.00 -9.69
C GLU A 40 -24.24 -14.83 -10.04
N ARG A 41 -24.72 -13.57 -9.97
CA ARG A 41 -23.87 -12.38 -10.15
C ARG A 41 -22.77 -12.29 -9.10
N LYS A 42 -23.09 -12.55 -7.83
CA LYS A 42 -22.13 -12.52 -6.73
C LYS A 42 -21.07 -13.60 -6.87
N MET A 43 -21.47 -14.82 -7.26
CA MET A 43 -20.56 -15.92 -7.55
C MET A 43 -19.63 -15.57 -8.73
N LYS A 44 -20.18 -15.03 -9.82
CA LYS A 44 -19.38 -14.62 -10.97
C LYS A 44 -18.38 -13.50 -10.62
N GLN A 45 -18.80 -12.52 -9.82
CA GLN A 45 -17.89 -11.48 -9.33
C GLN A 45 -16.75 -12.06 -8.46
N LEU A 46 -17.07 -12.99 -7.56
CA LEU A 46 -16.06 -13.69 -6.75
C LEU A 46 -15.09 -14.50 -7.61
N GLU A 47 -15.57 -15.20 -8.63
CA GLU A 47 -14.73 -15.93 -9.58
C GLU A 47 -13.80 -14.99 -10.35
N GLU A 48 -14.30 -13.84 -10.83
CA GLU A 48 -13.50 -12.82 -11.51
C GLU A 48 -12.46 -12.18 -10.58
N GLU A 49 -12.79 -11.95 -9.31
CA GLU A 49 -11.86 -11.44 -8.30
C GLU A 49 -10.76 -12.46 -8.01
N VAL A 50 -11.11 -13.71 -7.70
CA VAL A 50 -10.13 -14.78 -7.44
C VAL A 50 -9.19 -14.92 -8.63
N LYS A 51 -9.73 -14.98 -9.86
CA LYS A 51 -8.92 -15.08 -11.07
C LYS A 51 -7.96 -13.90 -11.24
N PHE A 52 -8.41 -12.67 -11.00
CA PHE A 52 -7.55 -11.48 -11.07
C PHE A 52 -6.35 -11.61 -10.12
N PHE A 53 -6.58 -12.02 -8.87
CA PHE A 53 -5.51 -12.16 -7.88
C PHE A 53 -4.57 -13.33 -8.20
N GLU A 54 -5.11 -14.45 -8.71
CA GLU A 54 -4.29 -15.57 -9.20
C GLU A 54 -3.40 -15.14 -10.37
N ASP A 55 -3.97 -14.42 -11.35
CA ASP A 55 -3.23 -13.92 -12.51
C ASP A 55 -2.15 -12.91 -12.09
N LEU A 56 -2.48 -11.94 -11.24
CA LEU A 56 -1.53 -10.97 -10.70
C LEU A 56 -0.37 -11.66 -9.98
N THR A 57 -0.70 -12.62 -9.10
CA THR A 57 0.29 -13.35 -8.31
C THR A 57 1.21 -14.18 -9.18
N ASN A 58 0.64 -15.02 -10.03
CA ASN A 58 1.37 -16.05 -10.75
C ASN A 58 2.10 -15.50 -11.98
N ASN A 59 1.57 -14.42 -12.61
CA ASN A 59 2.14 -13.89 -13.84
C ASN A 59 2.98 -12.63 -13.61
N VAL A 60 2.78 -11.91 -12.50
CA VAL A 60 3.48 -10.64 -12.24
C VAL A 60 4.29 -10.70 -10.96
N LEU A 61 3.68 -10.97 -9.82
CA LEU A 61 4.34 -10.77 -8.52
C LEU A 61 5.44 -11.81 -8.26
N ILE A 62 5.14 -13.12 -8.38
CA ILE A 62 6.13 -14.18 -8.16
C ILE A 62 7.25 -14.17 -9.21
N PRO A 63 6.96 -14.09 -10.53
CA PRO A 63 8.01 -14.14 -11.56
C PRO A 63 9.00 -12.98 -11.49
N ASN A 64 8.56 -11.80 -11.04
CA ASN A 64 9.43 -10.64 -10.84
C ASN A 64 10.05 -10.60 -9.42
N GLY A 65 9.86 -11.66 -8.62
CA GLY A 65 10.41 -11.77 -7.27
C GLY A 65 9.81 -10.77 -6.26
N LEU A 66 8.66 -10.19 -6.57
CA LEU A 66 7.99 -9.16 -5.77
C LEU A 66 7.25 -9.73 -4.55
N VAL A 67 6.85 -11.00 -4.64
CA VAL A 67 6.22 -11.76 -3.55
C VAL A 67 6.74 -13.19 -3.59
N THR A 68 6.94 -13.81 -2.43
CA THR A 68 7.32 -15.23 -2.34
C THR A 68 6.09 -16.15 -2.38
N ASP A 69 6.28 -17.44 -2.68
CA ASP A 69 5.20 -18.43 -2.64
C ASP A 69 4.47 -18.50 -1.29
N LYS A 70 5.15 -18.15 -0.19
CA LYS A 70 4.57 -18.11 1.16
C LYS A 70 3.70 -16.88 1.38
N GLU A 71 4.06 -15.76 0.74
CA GLU A 71 3.41 -14.46 0.90
C GLU A 71 2.17 -14.31 -0.03
N LYS A 72 2.02 -15.18 -1.03
CA LYS A 72 0.98 -15.04 -2.07
C LYS A 72 -0.46 -15.03 -1.56
N ASN A 73 -0.72 -15.74 -0.47
CA ASN A 73 -2.07 -15.87 0.09
C ASN A 73 -2.56 -14.57 0.76
N PHE A 74 -1.70 -13.56 0.88
CA PHE A 74 -1.98 -12.31 1.58
C PHE A 74 -2.25 -11.15 0.64
N ILE A 75 -2.01 -11.33 -0.67
CA ILE A 75 -2.35 -10.37 -1.71
C ILE A 75 -3.88 -10.21 -1.80
N PHE A 76 -4.62 -11.31 -1.65
CA PHE A 76 -6.08 -11.32 -1.64
C PHE A 76 -6.65 -11.06 -0.24
N LEU A 77 -7.28 -9.89 -0.08
CA LEU A 77 -7.96 -9.52 1.16
C LEU A 77 -9.43 -9.91 1.10
N LYS A 78 -9.82 -11.09 1.59
CA LYS A 78 -11.23 -11.52 1.57
C LYS A 78 -12.19 -10.52 2.21
N ASP A 79 -11.78 -9.86 3.30
CA ASP A 79 -12.61 -8.90 4.03
C ASP A 79 -12.62 -7.50 3.40
N ASN A 80 -11.77 -7.26 2.40
CA ASN A 80 -11.68 -5.99 1.68
C ASN A 80 -11.29 -6.16 0.20
N ALA A 81 -11.93 -7.13 -0.47
CA ALA A 81 -11.54 -7.60 -1.80
C ALA A 81 -11.61 -6.48 -2.85
N LEU A 82 -12.62 -5.62 -2.75
CA LEU A 82 -12.83 -4.52 -3.69
C LEU A 82 -11.74 -3.45 -3.60
N GLN A 83 -11.39 -3.00 -2.38
CA GLN A 83 -10.33 -1.99 -2.20
C GLN A 83 -8.97 -2.56 -2.63
N SER A 84 -8.67 -3.80 -2.22
CA SER A 84 -7.45 -4.49 -2.65
C SER A 84 -7.38 -4.62 -4.17
N LYS A 85 -8.46 -5.03 -4.84
CA LYS A 85 -8.51 -5.14 -6.30
C LYS A 85 -8.31 -3.79 -6.99
N ASN A 86 -8.93 -2.73 -6.49
CA ASN A 86 -8.76 -1.38 -7.04
C ASN A 86 -7.33 -0.89 -6.91
N PHE A 87 -6.70 -1.11 -5.74
CA PHE A 87 -5.29 -0.82 -5.53
C PHE A 87 -4.42 -1.57 -6.53
N TRP A 88 -4.56 -2.89 -6.62
CA TRP A 88 -3.70 -3.73 -7.47
C TRP A 88 -3.88 -3.46 -8.96
N ASN A 89 -5.08 -3.08 -9.40
CA ASN A 89 -5.31 -2.62 -10.77
C ASN A 89 -4.50 -1.36 -11.09
N ARG A 90 -4.53 -0.37 -10.20
CA ARG A 90 -3.77 0.88 -10.36
C ARG A 90 -2.27 0.64 -10.26
N TRP A 91 -1.86 -0.18 -9.29
CA TRP A 91 -0.47 -0.60 -9.13
C TRP A 91 0.04 -1.26 -10.40
N LEU A 92 -0.69 -2.25 -10.93
CA LEU A 92 -0.29 -2.99 -12.13
C LEU A 92 -0.21 -2.09 -13.36
N TYR A 93 -1.15 -1.16 -13.50
CA TYR A 93 -1.09 -0.13 -14.54
C TYR A 93 0.20 0.69 -14.44
N ASN A 94 0.47 1.26 -13.26
CA ASN A 94 1.64 2.10 -13.02
C ASN A 94 2.96 1.31 -13.15
N TYR A 95 3.02 0.09 -12.63
CA TYR A 95 4.16 -0.82 -12.75
C TYR A 95 4.54 -1.06 -14.21
N ASN A 96 3.55 -1.36 -15.06
CA ASN A 96 3.79 -1.57 -16.49
C ASN A 96 4.25 -0.29 -17.19
N GLN A 97 3.70 0.87 -16.82
CA GLN A 97 4.16 2.15 -17.36
C GLN A 97 5.62 2.44 -16.99
N LEU A 98 6.00 2.24 -15.73
CA LEU A 98 7.36 2.46 -15.24
C LEU A 98 8.36 1.48 -15.84
N LYS A 99 7.99 0.19 -15.97
CA LYS A 99 8.84 -0.83 -16.61
C LYS A 99 9.18 -0.44 -18.05
N ASN A 100 8.22 0.11 -18.80
CA ASN A 100 8.45 0.60 -20.15
C ASN A 100 9.34 1.85 -20.19
N LEU A 101 9.21 2.72 -19.19
CA LEU A 101 9.97 3.97 -19.09
C LEU A 101 11.44 3.73 -18.71
N ASN A 102 11.71 2.77 -17.83
CA ASN A 102 13.03 2.51 -17.25
C ASN A 102 13.99 1.75 -18.21
N GLY A 103 13.60 1.46 -19.46
CA GLY A 103 14.48 0.76 -20.41
C GLY A 103 15.58 1.61 -21.07
N GLY A 104 15.61 2.93 -20.84
CA GLY A 104 16.55 3.87 -21.46
C GLY A 104 17.70 4.30 -20.55
N THR A 105 18.95 4.02 -20.95
CA THR A 105 20.17 4.30 -20.15
C THR A 105 20.36 5.77 -19.77
N THR A 106 19.89 6.71 -20.62
CA THR A 106 19.98 8.15 -20.34
C THR A 106 19.06 8.58 -19.20
N LEU A 107 17.83 8.07 -19.15
CA LEU A 107 16.87 8.41 -18.09
C LEU A 107 17.29 7.77 -16.75
N GLU A 108 17.83 6.56 -16.78
CA GLU A 108 18.40 5.92 -15.58
C GLU A 108 19.57 6.75 -15.02
N SER A 109 20.44 7.26 -15.90
CA SER A 109 21.53 8.15 -15.50
C SER A 109 21.00 9.47 -14.90
N TYR A 110 19.96 10.07 -15.49
CA TYR A 110 19.30 11.25 -14.93
C TYR A 110 18.80 10.99 -13.51
N LYS A 111 18.02 9.93 -13.33
CA LYS A 111 17.43 9.54 -12.04
C LYS A 111 18.47 9.35 -10.93
N LYS A 112 19.65 8.81 -11.26
CA LYS A 112 20.76 8.64 -10.30
C LYS A 112 21.44 9.95 -9.91
N ASN A 113 21.35 10.98 -10.75
CA ASN A 113 22.01 12.27 -10.58
C ASN A 113 21.03 13.44 -10.45
N GLU A 114 19.74 13.16 -10.24
CA GLU A 114 18.68 14.18 -10.11
C GLU A 114 18.97 15.13 -8.93
N PHE A 115 19.64 14.61 -7.91
CA PHE A 115 19.96 15.29 -6.66
C PHE A 115 21.48 15.33 -6.44
N ASN A 116 22.04 16.52 -6.20
CA ASN A 116 23.47 16.74 -6.04
C ASN A 116 24.02 16.06 -4.77
N GLU A 117 23.23 16.05 -3.71
CA GLU A 117 23.52 15.51 -2.39
C GLU A 117 23.47 13.98 -2.30
N ASN A 118 23.08 13.30 -3.39
CA ASN A 118 22.95 11.85 -3.48
C ASN A 118 22.14 11.25 -2.31
N PRO A 119 20.83 11.53 -2.26
CA PRO A 119 19.99 11.30 -1.08
C PRO A 119 19.89 9.82 -0.68
N ILE A 120 20.06 8.90 -1.64
CA ILE A 120 20.16 7.46 -1.35
C ILE A 120 21.29 7.18 -0.34
N ASN A 121 22.46 7.80 -0.50
CA ASN A 121 23.57 7.60 0.43
C ASN A 121 23.32 8.25 1.79
N LEU A 122 22.60 9.38 1.84
CA LEU A 122 22.26 10.07 3.09
C LEU A 122 21.24 9.30 3.93
N LEU A 123 20.30 8.62 3.28
CA LEU A 123 19.24 7.85 3.93
C LEU A 123 19.62 6.38 4.16
N LYS A 124 20.65 5.88 3.46
CA LYS A 124 21.18 4.53 3.63
C LYS A 124 21.60 4.30 5.08
N GLY A 125 21.08 3.24 5.69
CA GLY A 125 21.34 2.93 7.10
C GLY A 125 20.52 3.73 8.11
N LYS A 126 19.64 4.63 7.64
CA LYS A 126 18.63 5.30 8.46
C LYS A 126 17.22 4.70 8.30
N MET A 127 16.90 4.24 7.09
CA MET A 127 15.58 3.68 6.73
C MET A 127 15.66 2.21 6.26
N GLY A 128 16.67 1.46 6.70
CA GLY A 128 16.93 0.11 6.20
C GLY A 128 17.42 0.12 4.75
N SER A 129 16.81 -0.69 3.88
CA SER A 129 17.17 -0.77 2.46
C SER A 129 16.48 0.29 1.60
N MET A 130 17.25 0.95 0.75
CA MET A 130 16.79 1.97 -0.20
C MET A 130 16.91 1.46 -1.64
N PRO A 131 16.01 1.90 -2.55
CA PRO A 131 16.16 1.66 -3.98
C PRO A 131 17.36 2.42 -4.57
N GLU A 132 17.75 2.11 -5.82
CA GLU A 132 18.78 2.87 -6.54
C GLU A 132 18.35 4.32 -6.87
N ASN A 133 17.04 4.56 -6.97
CA ASN A 133 16.44 5.90 -7.13
C ASN A 133 15.50 6.18 -5.97
N LEU A 134 15.65 7.33 -5.31
CA LEU A 134 14.87 7.75 -4.14
C LEU A 134 13.35 7.72 -4.35
N PHE A 135 12.88 7.89 -5.58
CA PHE A 135 11.46 7.89 -5.94
C PHE A 135 11.09 6.72 -6.86
N ASP A 136 11.78 5.59 -6.71
CA ASP A 136 11.31 4.31 -7.27
C ASP A 136 10.08 3.82 -6.49
N ILE A 137 8.92 4.33 -6.89
CA ILE A 137 7.64 4.03 -6.22
C ILE A 137 7.27 2.55 -6.31
N THR A 138 7.69 1.85 -7.37
CA THR A 138 7.47 0.41 -7.49
C THR A 138 8.10 -0.32 -6.30
N PHE A 139 9.39 -0.04 -6.01
CA PHE A 139 10.09 -0.64 -4.88
C PHE A 139 9.38 -0.39 -3.55
N TYR A 140 8.86 0.83 -3.32
CA TYR A 140 8.17 1.15 -2.08
C TYR A 140 6.81 0.46 -1.96
N LEU A 141 6.03 0.43 -3.04
CA LEU A 141 4.76 -0.28 -3.08
C LEU A 141 4.94 -1.78 -2.87
N ASP A 142 5.99 -2.38 -3.46
CA ASP A 142 6.33 -3.79 -3.27
C ASP A 142 6.63 -4.10 -1.81
N LYS A 143 7.43 -3.26 -1.15
CA LYS A 143 7.74 -3.40 0.27
C LYS A 143 6.50 -3.26 1.15
N LEU A 144 5.67 -2.24 0.90
CA LEU A 144 4.45 -2.01 1.67
C LEU A 144 3.47 -3.19 1.53
N ALA A 145 3.30 -3.72 0.33
CA ALA A 145 2.48 -4.89 0.09
C ALA A 145 2.95 -6.12 0.87
N ARG A 146 4.28 -6.35 0.95
CA ARG A 146 4.86 -7.42 1.79
C ARG A 146 4.60 -7.21 3.28
N PHE A 147 4.79 -6.00 3.79
CA PHE A 147 4.53 -5.72 5.21
C PHE A 147 3.05 -5.90 5.56
N ALA A 148 2.14 -5.43 4.71
CA ALA A 148 0.70 -5.66 4.90
C ALA A 148 0.39 -7.15 4.91
N ALA A 149 0.99 -7.91 3.99
CA ALA A 149 0.81 -9.34 3.87
C ALA A 149 1.27 -10.11 5.12
N ASP A 150 2.46 -9.82 5.61
CA ASP A 150 3.05 -10.44 6.81
C ASP A 150 2.23 -10.09 8.07
N LEU A 151 1.89 -8.81 8.24
CA LEU A 151 1.13 -8.36 9.42
C LEU A 151 -0.30 -8.91 9.44
N GLN A 152 -0.93 -9.04 8.28
CA GLN A 152 -2.27 -9.58 8.20
C GLN A 152 -2.32 -11.08 8.46
N THR A 153 -1.34 -11.83 7.98
CA THR A 153 -1.29 -13.28 8.28
C THR A 153 -1.08 -13.52 9.76
N GLU A 154 -0.22 -12.73 10.38
CA GLU A 154 -0.06 -12.72 11.83
C GLU A 154 -1.35 -12.33 12.57
N TRP A 155 -2.09 -11.32 12.10
CA TRP A 155 -3.37 -10.90 12.70
C TRP A 155 -4.44 -11.99 12.64
N LYS A 156 -4.54 -12.71 11.52
CA LYS A 156 -5.53 -13.79 11.33
C LYS A 156 -5.12 -15.12 11.96
N THR A 157 -3.90 -15.24 12.45
CA THR A 157 -3.43 -16.45 13.14
C THR A 157 -3.81 -16.39 14.61
N PRO A 158 -4.51 -17.40 15.17
CA PRO A 158 -4.80 -17.46 16.60
C PRO A 158 -3.50 -17.51 17.42
N HIS A 159 -3.29 -16.50 18.27
CA HIS A 159 -2.19 -16.49 19.24
C HIS A 159 -2.72 -17.01 20.58
N PHE A 160 -1.87 -17.68 21.35
CA PHE A 160 -2.25 -18.24 22.65
C PHE A 160 -1.30 -17.76 23.75
N SER A 161 -1.87 -17.24 24.83
CA SER A 161 -1.13 -16.97 26.07
C SER A 161 -1.29 -18.13 27.04
N THR A 162 -0.31 -18.31 27.92
CA THR A 162 -0.46 -19.22 29.05
C THR A 162 -1.00 -18.45 30.26
N LYS A 163 -2.17 -18.84 30.79
CA LYS A 163 -2.74 -18.31 32.04
C LYS A 163 -2.95 -19.42 33.05
N LYS A 164 -2.89 -19.11 34.34
CA LYS A 164 -3.31 -20.06 35.38
C LYS A 164 -4.82 -20.02 35.54
N ASN A 165 -5.47 -21.19 35.54
CA ASN A 165 -6.87 -21.31 35.90
C ASN A 165 -7.05 -21.24 37.44
N ASN A 166 -8.30 -21.29 37.92
CA ASN A 166 -8.63 -21.24 39.34
C ASN A 166 -8.03 -22.39 40.18
N ALA A 167 -7.60 -23.48 39.54
CA ALA A 167 -6.92 -24.60 40.18
C ALA A 167 -5.38 -24.47 40.17
N GLY A 168 -4.84 -23.36 39.63
CA GLY A 168 -3.41 -23.10 39.52
C GLY A 168 -2.72 -23.76 38.33
N THR A 169 -3.48 -24.45 37.45
CA THR A 169 -2.97 -25.13 36.26
C THR A 169 -2.82 -24.16 35.10
N ASN A 170 -1.71 -24.27 34.37
CA ASN A 170 -1.48 -23.52 33.13
C ASN A 170 -2.46 -23.98 32.03
N ILE A 171 -3.22 -23.06 31.47
CA ILE A 171 -4.10 -23.24 30.32
C ILE A 171 -3.67 -22.31 29.18
N LEU A 172 -3.82 -22.78 27.95
CA LEU A 172 -3.68 -21.94 26.76
C LEU A 172 -5.00 -21.18 26.57
N VAL A 173 -4.91 -19.86 26.45
CA VAL A 173 -6.05 -18.99 26.19
C VAL A 173 -5.78 -18.25 24.90
N GLU A 174 -6.70 -18.37 23.95
CA GLU A 174 -6.62 -17.62 22.70
C GLU A 174 -6.66 -16.12 22.97
N GLU A 175 -5.71 -15.39 22.40
CA GLU A 175 -5.56 -13.95 22.50
C GLU A 175 -6.48 -13.26 21.49
N ILE A 176 -7.77 -13.21 21.79
CA ILE A 176 -8.73 -12.44 21.00
C ILE A 176 -8.60 -10.96 21.40
N GLY A 177 -8.29 -10.08 20.43
CA GLY A 177 -8.21 -8.62 20.65
C GLY A 177 -7.05 -8.16 21.54
N SER A 178 -5.90 -8.85 21.53
CA SER A 178 -4.71 -8.39 22.25
C SER A 178 -4.19 -7.05 21.68
N GLU A 179 -3.49 -6.29 22.52
CA GLU A 179 -2.83 -5.03 22.12
C GLU A 179 -1.94 -5.22 20.87
N ARG A 180 -1.24 -6.36 20.80
CA ARG A 180 -0.42 -6.76 19.66
C ARG A 180 -1.22 -6.91 18.36
N ASN A 181 -2.44 -7.42 18.43
CA ASN A 181 -3.32 -7.62 17.27
C ASN A 181 -3.91 -6.29 16.81
N LEU A 182 -4.35 -5.45 17.76
CA LEU A 182 -4.85 -4.10 17.48
C LEU A 182 -3.77 -3.20 16.85
N GLU A 183 -2.53 -3.28 17.35
CA GLU A 183 -1.40 -2.55 16.76
C GLU A 183 -1.09 -3.03 15.33
N ALA A 184 -1.13 -4.35 15.06
CA ALA A 184 -0.95 -4.89 13.71
C ALA A 184 -2.03 -4.40 12.74
N GLU A 185 -3.30 -4.47 13.17
CA GLU A 185 -4.45 -4.01 12.39
C GLU A 185 -4.32 -2.54 12.03
N GLN A 186 -3.96 -1.69 13.00
CA GLN A 186 -3.73 -0.27 12.77
C GLN A 186 -2.58 -0.02 11.78
N ILE A 187 -1.48 -0.76 11.89
CA ILE A 187 -0.36 -0.63 10.95
C ILE A 187 -0.78 -1.05 9.53
N VAL A 188 -1.54 -2.13 9.39
CA VAL A 188 -2.09 -2.56 8.09
C VAL A 188 -2.98 -1.47 7.49
N ASN A 189 -3.86 -0.84 8.29
CA ASN A 189 -4.69 0.28 7.81
C ASN A 189 -3.82 1.47 7.36
N ASN A 190 -2.81 1.84 8.15
CA ASN A 190 -1.89 2.92 7.78
C ASN A 190 -1.09 2.59 6.49
N ILE A 191 -0.75 1.32 6.28
CA ILE A 191 -0.12 0.84 5.03
C ILE A 191 -1.09 1.01 3.85
N TRP A 192 -2.38 0.69 4.03
CA TRP A 192 -3.38 0.88 2.97
C TRP A 192 -3.58 2.35 2.62
N ASP A 193 -3.64 3.23 3.61
CA ASP A 193 -3.80 4.67 3.40
C ASP A 193 -2.63 5.24 2.60
N ILE A 194 -1.39 4.91 2.98
CA ILE A 194 -0.23 5.40 2.25
C ILE A 194 -0.11 4.79 0.84
N MET A 195 -0.56 3.55 0.64
CA MET A 195 -0.53 2.91 -0.68
C MET A 195 -1.43 3.65 -1.69
N GLU A 196 -2.53 4.24 -1.24
CA GLU A 196 -3.37 5.11 -2.07
C GLU A 196 -2.67 6.45 -2.37
N ASP A 197 -2.05 7.09 -1.37
CA ASP A 197 -1.24 8.29 -1.57
C ASP A 197 -0.11 8.05 -2.59
N PHE A 198 0.58 6.91 -2.47
CA PHE A 198 1.63 6.51 -3.40
C PHE A 198 1.12 6.42 -4.84
N ASN A 199 -0.08 5.87 -5.06
CA ASN A 199 -0.65 5.78 -6.41
C ASN A 199 -0.89 7.15 -7.04
N ILE A 200 -1.38 8.13 -6.27
CA ILE A 200 -1.63 9.49 -6.74
C ILE A 200 -0.32 10.17 -7.13
N THR A 201 0.67 10.16 -6.23
CA THR A 201 1.97 10.78 -6.50
C THR A 201 2.76 10.04 -7.58
N ASN A 202 2.55 8.72 -7.74
CA ASN A 202 3.20 7.94 -8.80
C ASN A 202 2.81 8.41 -10.18
N GLN A 203 1.53 8.74 -10.39
CA GLN A 203 1.09 9.27 -11.67
C GLN A 203 1.82 10.58 -12.01
N LYS A 204 1.97 11.48 -11.03
CA LYS A 204 2.72 12.73 -11.20
C LYS A 204 4.21 12.48 -11.47
N ASN A 205 4.83 11.54 -10.76
CA ASN A 205 6.24 11.15 -11.00
C ASN A 205 6.43 10.53 -12.39
N LEU A 206 5.48 9.70 -12.83
CA LEU A 206 5.50 9.11 -14.16
C LEU A 206 5.39 10.18 -15.24
N ASP A 207 4.47 11.13 -15.08
CA ASP A 207 4.28 12.24 -16.03
C ASP A 207 5.52 13.14 -16.09
N TYR A 208 6.12 13.44 -14.93
CA TYR A 208 7.41 14.13 -14.82
C TYR A 208 8.51 13.38 -15.59
N TYR A 209 8.75 12.10 -15.28
CA TYR A 209 9.83 11.36 -15.94
C TYR A 209 9.55 11.10 -17.43
N LYS A 210 8.29 11.04 -17.87
CA LYS A 210 7.94 11.03 -19.30
C LYS A 210 8.35 12.33 -19.98
N ALA A 211 8.09 13.48 -19.35
CA ALA A 211 8.49 14.79 -19.85
C ALA A 211 10.03 14.90 -19.90
N VAL A 212 10.72 14.50 -18.82
CA VAL A 212 12.19 14.44 -18.78
C VAL A 212 12.73 13.55 -19.89
N ASN A 213 12.20 12.34 -20.07
CA ASN A 213 12.66 11.42 -21.11
C ASN A 213 12.48 12.00 -22.51
N LYS A 214 11.40 12.73 -22.76
CA LYS A 214 11.16 13.44 -24.02
C LYS A 214 12.22 14.52 -24.25
N GLN A 215 12.54 15.32 -23.23
CA GLN A 215 13.58 16.35 -23.33
C GLN A 215 14.97 15.74 -23.58
N LEU A 216 15.32 14.69 -22.82
CA LEU A 216 16.61 13.99 -22.97
C LEU A 216 16.78 13.29 -24.33
N SER A 217 15.67 13.02 -25.03
CA SER A 217 15.68 12.43 -26.37
C SER A 217 15.82 13.46 -27.49
N ASP A 218 15.70 14.76 -27.20
CA ASP A 218 15.93 15.81 -28.20
C ASP A 218 17.43 15.90 -28.52
N HIS A 219 17.77 15.73 -29.80
CA HIS A 219 19.13 15.77 -30.30
C HIS A 219 19.81 17.14 -30.13
N ASN A 220 19.01 18.20 -29.96
CA ASN A 220 19.50 19.55 -29.73
C ASN A 220 19.65 19.91 -28.25
N TYR A 221 19.28 19.01 -27.33
CA TYR A 221 19.33 19.27 -25.90
C TYR A 221 20.77 19.25 -25.39
N ASP A 222 21.24 20.36 -24.80
CA ASP A 222 22.53 20.39 -24.12
C ASP A 222 22.45 19.62 -22.80
N LYS A 223 22.94 18.38 -22.82
CA LYS A 223 22.99 17.47 -21.66
C LYS A 223 23.79 18.02 -20.47
N LYS A 224 24.50 19.14 -20.62
CA LYS A 224 25.23 19.81 -19.53
C LYS A 224 24.35 20.67 -18.62
N GLN A 225 23.08 20.93 -18.98
CA GLN A 225 22.13 21.70 -18.17
C GLN A 225 21.01 20.82 -17.58
N LEU A 226 21.38 19.76 -16.88
CA LEU A 226 20.42 18.88 -16.18
C LEU A 226 19.45 19.62 -15.25
N HIS A 227 19.86 20.77 -14.72
CA HIS A 227 19.04 21.65 -13.89
C HIS A 227 18.00 22.43 -14.71
N ALA A 228 18.23 22.72 -15.98
CA ALA A 228 17.25 23.36 -16.87
C ALA A 228 16.06 22.46 -17.17
N ILE A 229 16.23 21.13 -17.11
CA ILE A 229 15.13 20.16 -17.31
C ILE A 229 13.95 20.44 -16.37
N LEU A 230 14.22 20.86 -15.12
CA LEU A 230 13.15 21.24 -14.19
C LEU A 230 12.34 22.43 -14.71
N LYS A 231 13.00 23.46 -15.25
CA LYS A 231 12.35 24.63 -15.87
C LYS A 231 11.58 24.25 -17.13
N ASP A 232 12.16 23.37 -17.94
CA ASP A 232 11.57 22.92 -19.21
C ASP A 232 10.33 22.04 -18.99
N VAL A 233 10.31 21.29 -17.88
CA VAL A 233 9.18 20.43 -17.51
C VAL A 233 8.11 21.21 -16.74
N PHE A 234 8.53 22.10 -15.85
CA PHE A 234 7.62 22.92 -15.06
C PHE A 234 7.66 24.37 -15.56
N GLU A 235 6.63 24.78 -16.30
CA GLU A 235 6.50 26.15 -16.80
C GLU A 235 6.31 27.21 -15.67
N ASN A 236 6.16 26.76 -14.43
CA ASN A 236 5.83 27.61 -13.29
C ASN A 236 6.57 27.17 -12.03
N HIS A 237 7.29 28.12 -11.43
CA HIS A 237 8.01 27.99 -10.17
C HIS A 237 7.18 27.35 -9.05
N ARG A 238 5.94 27.84 -8.87
CA ARG A 238 5.03 27.34 -7.83
C ARG A 238 4.70 25.87 -8.02
N ILE A 239 4.46 25.44 -9.26
CA ILE A 239 4.09 24.06 -9.58
C ILE A 239 5.29 23.13 -9.33
N ALA A 240 6.50 23.55 -9.70
CA ALA A 240 7.72 22.78 -9.41
C ALA A 240 7.92 22.56 -7.91
N ARG A 241 7.71 23.61 -7.09
CA ARG A 241 7.80 23.53 -5.63
C ARG A 241 6.74 22.61 -5.04
N GLU A 242 5.47 22.79 -5.44
CA GLU A 242 4.35 21.96 -4.97
C GLU A 242 4.60 20.47 -5.29
N PHE A 243 5.13 20.18 -6.47
CA PHE A 243 5.50 18.81 -6.89
C PHE A 243 6.59 18.19 -6.00
N GLU A 244 7.70 18.89 -5.76
CA GLU A 244 8.77 18.34 -4.91
C GLU A 244 8.32 18.20 -3.45
N ILE A 245 7.60 19.18 -2.91
CA ILE A 245 7.04 19.08 -1.55
C ILE A 245 6.17 17.83 -1.44
N GLU A 246 5.27 17.59 -2.40
CA GLU A 246 4.40 16.41 -2.38
C GLU A 246 5.18 15.08 -2.43
N ARG A 247 6.20 14.98 -3.29
CA ARG A 247 7.07 13.79 -3.36
C ARG A 247 7.78 13.52 -2.03
N PHE A 248 8.33 14.55 -1.41
CA PHE A 248 9.08 14.42 -0.17
C PHE A 248 8.17 14.16 1.03
N GLU A 249 6.98 14.76 1.10
CA GLU A 249 5.98 14.45 2.12
C GLU A 249 5.51 12.98 2.05
N LEU A 250 5.36 12.44 0.83
CA LEU A 250 5.08 11.01 0.67
C LEU A 250 6.24 10.13 1.19
N LEU A 251 7.49 10.52 0.95
CA LEU A 251 8.65 9.82 1.48
C LEU A 251 8.69 9.86 3.02
N LYS A 252 8.32 10.99 3.64
CA LYS A 252 8.18 11.08 5.11
C LYS A 252 7.09 10.16 5.62
N LYS A 253 5.91 10.17 5.01
CA LYS A 253 4.83 9.22 5.36
C LYS A 253 5.33 7.78 5.27
N TYR A 254 6.05 7.44 4.21
CA TYR A 254 6.60 6.09 4.00
C TYR A 254 7.58 5.71 5.10
N SER A 255 8.50 6.63 5.44
CA SER A 255 9.44 6.41 6.53
C SER A 255 8.72 6.16 7.85
N LYS A 256 7.66 6.91 8.16
CA LYS A 256 6.86 6.70 9.38
C LYS A 256 6.28 5.29 9.43
N ILE A 257 5.72 4.81 8.32
CA ILE A 257 5.20 3.43 8.23
C ILE A 257 6.30 2.40 8.44
N LEU A 258 7.49 2.60 7.85
CA LEU A 258 8.63 1.70 8.08
C LEU A 258 9.01 1.62 9.56
N PHE A 259 9.04 2.75 10.27
CA PHE A 259 9.35 2.75 11.70
C PHE A 259 8.26 2.05 12.52
N LEU A 260 6.98 2.23 12.19
CA LEU A 260 5.89 1.49 12.84
C LEU A 260 6.01 -0.03 12.63
N VAL A 261 6.28 -0.47 11.40
CA VAL A 261 6.50 -1.89 11.07
C VAL A 261 7.72 -2.44 11.84
N LYS A 262 8.84 -1.70 11.82
CA LYS A 262 10.06 -2.06 12.56
C LYS A 262 9.76 -2.23 14.05
N GLU A 263 9.19 -1.21 14.70
CA GLU A 263 8.93 -1.23 16.14
C GLU A 263 8.03 -2.40 16.52
N ASN A 264 6.99 -2.65 15.73
CA ASN A 264 6.11 -3.80 15.93
C ASN A 264 6.88 -5.13 15.82
N TRP A 265 7.74 -5.30 14.81
CA TRP A 265 8.59 -6.49 14.69
C TRP A 265 9.61 -6.63 15.81
N GLU A 266 10.26 -5.55 16.24
CA GLU A 266 11.24 -5.58 17.34
C GLU A 266 10.60 -6.01 18.66
N LYS A 267 9.41 -5.45 18.98
CA LYS A 267 8.61 -5.85 20.15
C LYS A 267 8.29 -7.34 20.11
N ARG A 268 7.90 -7.86 18.94
CA ARG A 268 7.45 -9.25 18.76
C ARG A 268 8.59 -10.26 18.81
N LEU A 269 9.68 -9.98 18.11
CA LEU A 269 10.81 -10.91 17.99
C LEU A 269 11.81 -10.75 19.12
N ASN A 270 11.59 -9.77 20.02
CA ASN A 270 12.51 -9.40 21.08
C ASN A 270 13.95 -9.23 20.56
N ARG A 271 14.06 -8.55 19.41
CA ARG A 271 15.30 -8.33 18.67
C ARG A 271 15.32 -6.89 18.17
N LYS A 272 16.50 -6.28 18.08
CA LYS A 272 16.69 -5.00 17.39
C LYS A 272 17.07 -5.22 15.92
N TYR A 273 16.50 -4.43 15.04
CA TYR A 273 16.90 -4.37 13.63
C TYR A 273 17.96 -3.30 13.44
N ASP A 274 19.12 -3.73 12.92
CA ASP A 274 20.20 -2.83 12.53
C ASP A 274 19.84 -2.07 11.24
N GLY A 275 20.51 -0.94 11.00
CA GLY A 275 20.32 -0.16 9.78
C GLY A 275 19.13 0.81 9.79
N PHE A 276 18.59 1.09 10.98
CA PHE A 276 17.67 2.18 11.24
C PHE A 276 18.23 3.08 12.34
N THR A 277 18.09 4.39 12.20
CA THR A 277 18.42 5.35 13.25
C THR A 277 17.17 5.62 14.09
N ASN A 278 16.65 6.85 14.07
CA ASN A 278 15.35 7.21 14.62
C ASN A 278 14.57 8.00 13.55
N TYR A 279 13.26 8.11 13.75
CA TYR A 279 12.38 8.77 12.78
C TYR A 279 12.74 10.25 12.60
N ASP A 280 13.02 10.97 13.68
CA ASP A 280 13.34 12.41 13.63
C ASP A 280 14.61 12.71 12.81
N ASP A 281 15.65 11.87 12.91
CA ASP A 281 16.88 11.95 12.12
C ASP A 281 16.61 11.69 10.64
N VAL A 282 15.72 10.74 10.32
CA VAL A 282 15.27 10.48 8.96
C VAL A 282 14.50 11.65 8.40
N GLU A 283 13.50 12.15 9.14
CA GLU A 283 12.68 13.28 8.73
C GLU A 283 13.52 14.54 8.49
N SER A 284 14.43 14.86 9.42
CA SER A 284 15.37 15.97 9.28
C SER A 284 16.28 15.82 8.06
N THR A 285 16.69 14.59 7.73
CA THR A 285 17.49 14.33 6.53
C THR A 285 16.67 14.55 5.27
N ILE A 286 15.42 14.07 5.24
CA ILE A 286 14.48 14.29 4.12
C ILE A 286 14.23 15.80 3.93
N ASP A 287 14.02 16.55 5.02
CA ASP A 287 13.82 18.00 4.98
C ASP A 287 15.04 18.75 4.44
N LYS A 288 16.25 18.32 4.83
CA LYS A 288 17.47 18.92 4.31
C LYS A 288 17.59 18.74 2.80
N ILE A 289 17.29 17.54 2.29
CA ILE A 289 17.31 17.23 0.86
C ILE A 289 16.24 18.08 0.13
N LEU A 290 15.02 18.15 0.68
CA LEU A 290 13.94 18.97 0.12
C LEU A 290 14.33 20.45 0.08
N ASN A 291 14.88 21.01 1.15
CA ASN A 291 15.25 22.42 1.20
C ASN A 291 16.31 22.77 0.14
N ASN A 292 17.35 21.95 0.01
CA ASN A 292 18.34 22.12 -1.06
C ASN A 292 17.70 22.07 -2.46
N ARG A 293 16.71 21.18 -2.65
CA ARG A 293 15.98 21.05 -3.91
C ARG A 293 15.10 22.28 -4.20
N LEU A 294 14.46 22.84 -3.17
CA LEU A 294 13.66 24.05 -3.28
C LEU A 294 14.52 25.29 -3.57
N GLU A 295 15.69 25.41 -2.92
CA GLU A 295 16.66 26.47 -3.22
C GLU A 295 17.16 26.39 -4.66
N LEU A 296 17.41 25.17 -5.17
CA LEU A 296 17.76 24.96 -6.57
C LEU A 296 16.62 25.44 -7.49
N ILE A 297 15.37 25.08 -7.19
CA ILE A 297 14.20 25.55 -7.95
C ILE A 297 14.14 27.07 -7.93
N ASP A 298 14.32 27.70 -6.77
CA ASP A 298 14.32 29.16 -6.65
C ASP A 298 15.36 29.78 -7.59
N SER A 299 16.60 29.26 -7.59
CA SER A 299 17.67 29.78 -8.46
C SER A 299 17.40 29.63 -9.97
N ILE A 300 16.68 28.59 -10.39
CA ILE A 300 16.42 28.31 -11.82
C ILE A 300 15.33 29.23 -12.40
N PHE A 301 14.36 29.63 -11.58
CA PHE A 301 13.21 30.43 -12.00
C PHE A 301 13.37 31.93 -11.74
N GLU A 302 14.39 32.35 -10.99
CA GLU A 302 14.77 33.76 -10.82
C GLU A 302 15.49 34.36 -12.06
N GLU A 303 15.98 33.51 -12.98
CA GLU A 303 16.53 33.88 -14.30
C GLU A 303 15.46 34.03 -15.40
#